data_AF-A0A846EPT3-F1
#
_entry.id   AF-A0A846EPT3-F1
#
_cell.length_a   1.000
_cell.length_b   1.000
_cell.length_c   1.000
_cell.angle_alpha   90.00
_cell.angle_beta   90.00
_cell.angle_gamma   90.00
#
_symmetry.space_group_name_H-M   'P 1'
#
loop_
_entity.id
_entity.type
_entity.pdbx_description
1 polymer ?
#
loop_
_entity_poly.entity_id
_entity_poly.type
_entity_poly.pdbx_seq_one_letter_code
_entity_poly.pdbx_strand_id
1 'polypeptide(L)'
;MSPVSCLLLQENVVIPSNFDVPLNIESKFGEFYRELLTSTIQATRKEIVVIEYAWDTGFCDPCNTIPLDSQELNELGMNHEQAFITRLHLQYAKNTYNQDLEFTITSDKTLYQGRYVLLPIKYNEGSDDFNDKVKIKNPSGKVISEVELKKIFEKF
;
A
#
# COMPACT_ATOMS: atom_id res chain seq x y z
N MET A 1 3.03 21.60 -17.09
CA MET A 1 4.14 20.63 -17.00
C MET A 1 3.60 19.39 -16.31
N SER A 2 3.93 18.19 -16.78
CA SER A 2 3.51 16.96 -16.10
C SER A 2 4.19 16.88 -14.72
N PRO A 3 3.53 16.40 -13.64
CA PRO A 3 4.13 16.38 -12.32
C PRO A 3 5.37 15.49 -12.30
N VAL A 4 6.38 15.92 -11.56
CA VAL A 4 7.64 15.21 -11.37
C VAL A 4 7.42 14.14 -10.29
N SER A 5 7.86 12.92 -10.58
CA SER A 5 7.79 11.80 -9.63
C SER A 5 9.13 11.62 -8.92
N CYS A 6 9.09 11.08 -7.71
CA CYS A 6 10.26 10.76 -6.91
C CYS A 6 10.34 9.24 -6.69
N LEU A 7 11.48 8.66 -7.04
CA LEU A 7 11.82 7.28 -6.73
C LEU A 7 12.51 7.22 -5.38
N LEU A 8 11.99 6.36 -4.49
CA LEU A 8 12.64 6.02 -3.24
C LEU A 8 13.82 5.09 -3.50
N LEU A 9 15.01 5.44 -3.00
CA LEU A 9 16.24 4.69 -3.24
C LEU A 9 16.35 3.43 -2.37
N GLN A 10 15.74 3.44 -1.19
CA GLN A 10 15.69 2.28 -0.31
C GLN A 10 14.79 1.17 -0.88
N GLU A 11 15.09 -0.08 -0.51
CA GLU A 11 14.22 -1.21 -0.86
C GLU A 11 12.80 -0.96 -0.37
N ASN A 12 11.83 -1.19 -1.26
CA ASN A 12 10.43 -0.94 -0.98
C ASN A 12 9.54 -1.96 -1.68
N VAL A 13 8.37 -2.16 -1.10
CA VAL A 13 7.32 -3.06 -1.61
C VAL A 13 5.99 -2.34 -1.61
N VAL A 14 5.05 -2.83 -2.39
CA VAL A 14 3.66 -2.35 -2.36
C VAL A 14 2.84 -3.17 -1.37
N ILE A 15 1.93 -2.54 -0.63
CA ILE A 15 1.05 -3.25 0.33
C ILE A 15 0.24 -4.32 -0.43
N PRO A 16 0.18 -5.60 0.01
CA PRO A 16 -0.61 -6.60 -0.68
C PRO A 16 -2.07 -6.19 -0.86
N SER A 17 -2.64 -6.47 -2.01
CA SER A 17 -3.92 -5.91 -2.46
C SER A 17 -4.55 -6.82 -3.52
N ASN A 18 -5.79 -6.55 -3.94
CA ASN A 18 -6.52 -7.28 -4.99
C ASN A 18 -6.75 -8.77 -4.67
N PHE A 19 -7.05 -9.06 -3.40
CA PHE A 19 -7.57 -10.35 -2.95
C PHE A 19 -8.91 -10.11 -2.26
N ASP A 20 -9.73 -11.16 -2.19
CA ASP A 20 -11.05 -11.08 -1.59
C ASP A 20 -10.97 -11.01 -0.08
N VAL A 21 -11.73 -10.09 0.50
CA VAL A 21 -11.78 -9.86 1.94
C VAL A 21 -13.20 -10.18 2.44
N PRO A 22 -13.34 -11.03 3.48
CA PRO A 22 -14.65 -11.32 4.07
C PRO A 22 -15.37 -10.08 4.61
N LEU A 23 -16.67 -9.96 4.36
CA LEU A 23 -17.49 -8.81 4.80
C LEU A 23 -17.51 -8.62 6.33
N ASN A 24 -17.40 -9.68 7.13
CA ASN A 24 -17.36 -9.57 8.60
C ASN A 24 -16.19 -8.74 9.13
N ILE A 25 -15.14 -8.55 8.31
CA ILE A 25 -13.97 -7.72 8.65
C ILE A 25 -14.30 -6.23 8.62
N GLU A 26 -15.38 -5.78 7.96
CA GLU A 26 -15.73 -4.37 7.80
C GLU A 26 -15.64 -3.57 9.12
N SER A 27 -16.26 -4.08 10.18
CA SER A 27 -16.27 -3.44 11.51
C SER A 27 -14.88 -3.37 12.19
N LYS A 28 -13.93 -4.19 11.75
CA LYS A 28 -12.57 -4.30 12.29
C LYS A 28 -11.51 -4.01 11.21
N PHE A 29 -11.88 -3.34 10.13
CA PHE A 29 -11.00 -3.19 8.97
C PHE A 29 -9.67 -2.53 9.32
N GLY A 30 -9.68 -1.55 10.23
CA GLY A 30 -8.46 -0.89 10.71
C GLY A 30 -7.50 -1.85 11.41
N GLU A 31 -8.01 -2.81 12.19
CA GLU A 31 -7.18 -3.84 12.84
C GLU A 31 -6.65 -4.86 11.83
N PHE A 32 -7.50 -5.29 10.89
CA PHE A 32 -7.09 -6.14 9.77
C PHE A 32 -5.98 -5.50 8.95
N TYR A 33 -6.12 -4.23 8.57
CA TYR A 33 -5.13 -3.51 7.78
C TYR A 33 -3.79 -3.41 8.51
N ARG A 34 -3.81 -3.12 9.82
CA ARG A 34 -2.60 -3.08 10.66
C ARG A 34 -1.91 -4.44 10.73
N GLU A 35 -2.68 -5.52 10.84
CA GLU A 35 -2.16 -6.88 10.85
C GLU A 35 -1.56 -7.27 9.49
N LEU A 36 -2.20 -6.89 8.38
CA LEU A 36 -1.67 -7.09 7.03
C LEU A 36 -0.37 -6.32 6.81
N LEU A 37 -0.31 -5.06 7.21
CA LEU A 37 0.91 -4.24 7.12
C LEU A 37 2.05 -4.88 7.93
N THR A 38 1.75 -5.27 9.17
CA THR A 38 2.73 -5.93 10.06
C THR A 38 3.23 -7.25 9.45
N SER A 39 2.31 -8.07 8.95
CA SER A 39 2.63 -9.35 8.30
C SER A 39 3.47 -9.16 7.03
N THR A 40 3.19 -8.10 6.27
CA THR A 40 3.96 -7.72 5.06
C THR A 40 5.42 -7.42 5.43
N ILE A 41 5.63 -6.57 6.44
CA ILE A 41 6.97 -6.21 6.92
C ILE A 41 7.70 -7.47 7.41
N GLN A 42 7.06 -8.29 8.24
CA GLN A 42 7.65 -9.52 8.78
C GLN A 42 8.02 -10.53 7.67
N ALA A 43 7.17 -10.70 6.66
CA ALA A 43 7.40 -11.63 5.56
C ALA A 43 8.58 -11.22 4.66
N THR A 44 8.94 -9.93 4.62
CA THR A 44 10.12 -9.45 3.86
C THR A 44 11.44 -9.62 4.62
N ARG A 45 11.40 -10.01 5.91
CA ARG A 45 12.57 -10.23 6.79
C ARG A 45 13.56 -9.05 6.82
N LYS A 46 13.08 -7.84 6.52
CA LYS A 46 13.85 -6.60 6.45
C LYS A 46 13.00 -5.46 6.97
N GLU A 47 13.66 -4.39 7.40
CA GLU A 47 13.03 -3.08 7.52
C GLU A 47 12.78 -2.57 6.11
N ILE A 48 11.53 -2.58 5.69
CA ILE A 48 11.15 -2.23 4.32
C ILE A 48 10.14 -1.09 4.34
N VAL A 49 10.27 -0.17 3.39
CA VAL A 49 9.24 0.83 3.17
C VAL A 49 8.10 0.20 2.39
N VAL A 50 6.87 0.36 2.89
CA VAL A 50 5.66 -0.16 2.24
C VAL A 50 4.91 0.98 1.59
N ILE A 51 4.71 0.90 0.28
CA ILE A 51 3.92 1.85 -0.50
C ILE A 51 2.45 1.43 -0.42
N GLU A 52 1.61 2.26 0.19
CA GLU A 52 0.15 2.09 0.18
C GLU A 52 -0.46 2.64 -1.11
N TYR A 53 0.06 3.78 -1.55
CA TYR A 53 -0.49 4.56 -2.64
C TYR A 53 0.60 5.32 -3.39
N ALA A 54 0.49 5.39 -4.72
CA ALA A 54 1.32 6.20 -5.61
C ALA A 54 0.44 6.71 -6.77
N TRP A 55 0.28 8.02 -6.90
CA TRP A 55 -0.77 8.62 -7.73
C TRP A 55 -0.40 9.97 -8.33
N ASP A 56 -0.84 10.19 -9.56
CA ASP A 56 -0.81 11.49 -10.23
C ASP A 56 -2.16 12.20 -10.03
N THR A 57 -2.18 13.34 -9.33
CA THR A 57 -3.42 14.08 -9.01
C THR A 57 -4.18 14.56 -10.24
N GLY A 58 -3.55 14.54 -11.43
CA GLY A 58 -4.20 14.86 -12.70
C GLY A 58 -5.05 13.72 -13.29
N PHE A 59 -4.97 12.49 -12.77
CA PHE A 59 -5.70 11.33 -13.30
C PHE A 59 -6.29 10.46 -12.20
N CYS A 60 -7.60 10.47 -12.06
CA CYS A 60 -8.30 9.82 -10.96
C CYS A 60 -9.33 8.83 -11.51
N ASP A 61 -8.86 7.71 -12.05
CA ASP A 61 -9.75 6.61 -12.44
C ASP A 61 -9.07 5.25 -12.23
N PRO A 62 -9.56 4.41 -11.28
CA PRO A 62 -10.69 4.64 -10.37
C PRO A 62 -10.34 5.58 -9.21
N CYS A 63 -11.10 6.67 -9.03
CA CYS A 63 -11.05 7.49 -7.82
C CYS A 63 -11.65 6.74 -6.63
N ASN A 64 -10.87 6.50 -5.58
CA ASN A 64 -11.41 6.02 -4.29
C ASN A 64 -11.68 7.17 -3.30
N THR A 65 -11.37 8.41 -3.67
CA THR A 65 -11.60 9.63 -2.88
C THR A 65 -11.69 10.86 -3.80
N ILE A 66 -12.19 11.98 -3.26
CA ILE A 66 -12.15 13.29 -3.90
C ILE A 66 -10.67 13.71 -4.00
N PRO A 67 -10.20 14.19 -5.17
CA PRO A 67 -8.86 14.77 -5.30
C PRO A 67 -8.63 15.91 -4.32
N LEU A 68 -7.39 16.07 -3.85
CA LEU A 68 -7.03 17.17 -2.96
C LEU A 68 -7.31 18.51 -3.64
N ASP A 69 -7.90 19.45 -2.91
CA ASP A 69 -8.13 20.79 -3.41
C ASP A 69 -6.86 21.66 -3.37
N SER A 70 -6.93 22.86 -3.97
CA SER A 70 -5.78 23.77 -4.00
C SER A 70 -5.30 24.20 -2.60
N GLN A 71 -6.19 24.25 -1.60
CA GLN A 71 -5.81 24.61 -0.24
C GLN A 71 -5.05 23.46 0.43
N GLU A 72 -5.55 22.23 0.32
CA GLU A 72 -4.88 21.03 0.84
C GLU A 72 -3.51 20.81 0.19
N LEU A 73 -3.39 21.05 -1.12
CA LEU A 73 -2.10 21.01 -1.82
C LEU A 73 -1.12 22.06 -1.30
N ASN A 74 -1.60 23.28 -1.00
CA ASN A 74 -0.77 24.33 -0.40
C ASN A 74 -0.30 23.96 1.01
N GLU A 75 -1.14 23.31 1.82
CA GLU A 75 -0.76 22.81 3.16
C GLU A 75 0.33 21.74 3.09
N LEU A 76 0.39 20.98 1.99
CA LEU A 76 1.47 20.04 1.68
C LEU A 76 2.72 20.73 1.08
N GLY A 77 2.72 22.07 0.97
CA GLY A 77 3.83 22.86 0.43
C GLY A 77 3.88 22.94 -1.09
N MET A 78 2.77 22.65 -1.78
CA MET A 78 2.72 22.61 -3.24
C MET A 78 2.13 23.90 -3.83
N ASN A 79 2.86 24.54 -4.75
CA ASN A 79 2.45 25.78 -5.43
C ASN A 79 1.73 25.56 -6.79
N HIS A 80 1.43 24.32 -7.19
CA HIS A 80 0.85 23.99 -8.51
C HIS A 80 -0.24 22.91 -8.42
N GLU A 81 -1.14 22.89 -9.40
CA GLU A 81 -2.34 22.05 -9.42
C GLU A 81 -2.09 20.54 -9.65
N GLN A 82 -0.87 20.13 -10.05
CA GLN A 82 -0.56 18.74 -10.34
C GLN A 82 0.61 18.23 -9.51
N ALA A 83 0.39 17.11 -8.84
CA ALA A 83 1.30 16.47 -7.89
C ALA A 83 1.40 14.97 -8.17
N PHE A 84 2.56 14.39 -7.89
CA PHE A 84 2.66 12.94 -7.73
C PHE A 84 2.73 12.63 -6.23
N ILE A 85 1.66 12.06 -5.68
CA ILE A 85 1.50 11.80 -4.25
C ILE A 85 1.81 10.33 -3.99
N THR A 86 2.67 10.08 -3.01
CA THR A 86 2.97 8.73 -2.54
C THR A 86 2.74 8.64 -1.04
N ARG A 87 1.98 7.64 -0.58
CA ARG A 87 1.83 7.32 0.84
C ARG A 87 2.73 6.14 1.19
N LEU A 88 3.69 6.39 2.08
CA LEU A 88 4.68 5.44 2.54
C LEU A 88 4.43 5.08 4.01
N HIS A 89 4.56 3.81 4.34
CA HIS A 89 4.65 3.31 5.71
C HIS A 89 6.05 2.84 5.99
N LEU A 90 6.61 3.32 7.10
CA LEU A 90 7.88 2.88 7.63
C LEU A 90 7.67 2.53 9.10
N GLN A 91 8.01 1.29 9.48
CA GLN A 91 8.04 0.87 10.87
C GLN A 91 9.50 0.69 11.29
N TYR A 92 9.89 1.36 12.38
CA TYR A 92 11.23 1.28 12.94
C TYR A 92 11.15 1.26 14.48
N ALA A 93 12.09 0.55 15.08
CA ALA A 93 12.53 0.60 16.46
C ALA A 93 13.85 1.41 16.61
N LYS A 94 14.25 1.68 17.86
CA LYS A 94 15.43 2.52 18.18
C LYS A 94 16.75 2.01 17.56
N ASN A 95 16.88 0.71 17.35
CA ASN A 95 18.08 0.04 16.84
C ASN A 95 17.97 -0.38 15.37
N THR A 96 16.91 0.05 14.70
CA THR A 96 16.57 -0.28 13.30
C THR A 96 16.43 1.03 12.52
N TYR A 97 16.76 1.02 11.23
CA TYR A 97 16.69 2.17 10.34
C TYR A 97 17.56 3.37 10.77
N ASN A 98 18.87 3.24 10.59
CA ASN A 98 19.87 4.26 10.95
C ASN A 98 20.16 5.26 9.81
N GLN A 99 19.26 5.39 8.85
CA GLN A 99 19.44 6.21 7.65
C GLN A 99 18.16 6.96 7.30
N ASP A 100 18.31 8.18 6.77
CA ASP A 100 17.20 8.97 6.27
C ASP A 100 16.62 8.37 4.98
N LEU A 101 15.35 8.67 4.68
CA LEU A 101 14.76 8.32 3.40
C LEU A 101 15.36 9.20 2.30
N GLU A 102 15.79 8.58 1.21
CA GLU A 102 16.44 9.27 0.10
C GLU A 102 15.62 9.11 -1.17
N PHE A 103 15.39 10.24 -1.86
CA PHE A 103 14.55 10.30 -3.04
C PHE A 103 15.36 10.87 -4.20
N THR A 104 15.17 10.29 -5.39
CA THR A 104 15.67 10.86 -6.64
C THR A 104 14.52 11.18 -7.58
N ILE A 105 14.66 12.24 -8.36
CA ILE A 105 13.71 12.56 -9.42
C ILE A 105 13.72 11.42 -10.45
N THR A 106 12.53 10.99 -10.87
CA THR A 106 12.33 9.95 -11.88
C THR A 106 11.23 10.35 -12.87
N SER A 107 11.29 9.78 -14.08
CA SER A 107 10.20 9.83 -15.05
C SER A 107 9.16 8.73 -14.83
N ASP A 108 9.38 7.81 -13.89
CA ASP A 108 8.43 6.75 -13.57
C ASP A 108 7.16 7.31 -12.92
N LYS A 109 6.02 7.02 -13.56
CA LYS A 109 4.67 7.43 -13.12
C LYS A 109 3.77 6.23 -12.86
N THR A 110 4.36 5.06 -12.59
CA THR A 110 3.61 3.85 -12.31
C THR A 110 2.69 4.09 -11.12
N LEU A 111 1.39 3.92 -11.36
CA LEU A 111 0.37 4.12 -10.34
C LEU A 111 0.25 2.86 -9.47
N TYR A 112 0.00 3.06 -8.18
CA TYR A 112 -0.28 1.98 -7.26
C TYR A 112 -1.36 2.38 -6.26
N GLN A 113 -2.27 1.45 -5.96
CA GLN A 113 -3.27 1.64 -4.93
C GLN A 113 -3.63 0.33 -4.24
N GLY A 114 -3.49 0.31 -2.91
CA GLY A 114 -4.11 -0.70 -2.05
C GLY A 114 -5.63 -0.66 -2.20
N ARG A 115 -6.23 -1.79 -2.53
CA ARG A 115 -7.67 -1.96 -2.78
C ARG A 115 -8.12 -3.28 -2.18
N TYR A 116 -9.13 -3.19 -1.33
CA TYR A 116 -9.72 -4.32 -0.63
C TYR A 116 -11.22 -4.32 -0.95
N VAL A 117 -11.68 -5.40 -1.59
CA VAL A 117 -13.10 -5.56 -1.92
C VAL A 117 -13.69 -6.48 -0.88
N LEU A 118 -14.64 -5.94 -0.10
CA LEU A 118 -15.37 -6.70 0.89
C LEU A 118 -16.49 -7.46 0.19
N LEU A 119 -16.50 -8.78 0.32
CA LEU A 119 -17.47 -9.66 -0.32
C LEU A 119 -18.30 -10.39 0.75
N PRO A 120 -19.59 -10.69 0.49
CA PRO A 120 -20.47 -11.44 1.40
C PRO A 120 -20.13 -12.94 1.39
N ILE A 121 -18.87 -13.26 1.64
CA ILE A 121 -18.26 -14.59 1.64
C ILE A 121 -17.73 -14.89 3.05
N LYS A 122 -17.68 -16.17 3.39
CA LYS A 122 -17.18 -16.64 4.68
C LYS A 122 -15.86 -17.37 4.47
N TYR A 123 -14.85 -16.94 5.22
CA TYR A 123 -13.57 -17.63 5.25
C TYR A 123 -13.77 -19.02 5.89
N ASN A 124 -13.26 -20.09 5.27
CA ASN A 124 -13.32 -21.49 5.74
C ASN A 124 -14.70 -22.20 5.75
N GLU A 125 -15.76 -21.70 5.12
CA GLU A 125 -17.01 -22.48 4.87
C GLU A 125 -16.97 -23.20 3.50
N GLY A 126 -15.89 -23.94 3.24
CA GLY A 126 -15.82 -24.93 2.14
C GLY A 126 -15.75 -24.40 0.71
N SER A 127 -15.43 -23.12 0.49
CA SER A 127 -15.15 -22.59 -0.85
C SER A 127 -13.65 -22.54 -1.14
N ASP A 128 -13.25 -23.07 -2.29
CA ASP A 128 -11.90 -22.96 -2.87
C ASP A 128 -11.58 -21.53 -3.39
N ASP A 129 -12.40 -20.53 -3.04
CA ASP A 129 -12.38 -19.19 -3.62
C ASP A 129 -11.41 -18.22 -2.93
N PHE A 130 -10.84 -18.59 -1.77
CA PHE A 130 -9.88 -17.71 -1.09
C PHE A 130 -8.44 -18.05 -1.43
N ASN A 131 -7.69 -17.02 -1.83
CA ASN A 131 -6.24 -17.12 -1.85
C ASN A 131 -5.72 -17.27 -0.41
N ASP A 132 -5.15 -18.42 -0.09
CA ASP A 132 -4.48 -18.65 1.21
C ASP A 132 -3.26 -17.75 1.39
N LYS A 133 -2.69 -17.26 0.29
CA LYS A 133 -1.51 -16.40 0.26
C LYS A 133 -1.66 -15.25 -0.71
N VAL A 134 -1.02 -14.14 -0.41
CA VAL A 134 -0.88 -13.01 -1.32
C VAL A 134 0.60 -12.67 -1.53
N LYS A 135 0.96 -12.40 -2.79
CA LYS A 135 2.32 -12.04 -3.19
C LYS A 135 2.64 -10.60 -2.78
N ILE A 136 3.77 -10.43 -2.11
CA ILE A 136 4.41 -9.12 -1.89
C ILE A 136 5.27 -8.82 -3.11
N LYS A 137 5.07 -7.66 -3.72
CA LYS A 137 5.79 -7.22 -4.91
C LYS A 137 6.52 -5.91 -4.65
N ASN A 138 7.62 -5.68 -5.35
CA ASN A 138 8.18 -4.33 -5.48
C ASN A 138 7.35 -3.52 -6.50
N PRO A 139 7.60 -2.20 -6.65
CA PRO A 139 6.88 -1.37 -7.63
C PRO A 139 7.01 -1.84 -9.08
N SER A 140 8.11 -2.53 -9.43
CA SER A 140 8.29 -3.10 -10.77
C SER A 140 7.49 -4.41 -11.00
N GLY A 141 6.67 -4.83 -10.03
CA GLY A 141 5.85 -6.04 -10.09
C GLY A 141 6.60 -7.35 -9.79
N LYS A 142 7.90 -7.30 -9.48
CA LYS A 142 8.69 -8.48 -9.11
C LYS A 142 8.24 -8.97 -7.74
N VAL A 143 7.94 -10.26 -7.63
CA VAL A 143 7.59 -10.91 -6.37
C VAL A 143 8.83 -11.01 -5.48
N ILE A 144 8.71 -10.55 -4.24
CA ILE A 144 9.78 -10.53 -3.24
C ILE A 144 9.52 -11.55 -2.13
N SER A 145 8.26 -11.71 -1.72
CA SER A 145 7.84 -12.63 -0.66
C SER A 145 6.32 -12.85 -0.74
N GLU A 146 5.74 -13.54 0.23
CA GLU A 146 4.31 -13.83 0.32
C GLU A 146 3.81 -13.71 1.77
N VAL A 147 2.55 -13.30 1.94
CA VAL A 147 1.84 -13.28 3.23
C VAL A 147 0.81 -14.39 3.26
N GLU A 148 0.76 -15.15 4.35
CA GLU A 148 -0.29 -16.15 4.62
C GLU A 148 -1.56 -15.44 5.08
N LEU A 149 -2.51 -15.21 4.15
CA LEU A 149 -3.78 -14.54 4.45
C LEU A 149 -4.63 -15.32 5.44
N LYS A 150 -4.56 -16.65 5.39
CA LYS A 150 -5.25 -17.53 6.33
C LYS A 150 -5.02 -17.16 7.79
N LYS A 151 -3.76 -16.93 8.17
CA LYS A 151 -3.37 -16.60 9.54
C LYS A 151 -3.87 -15.22 9.98
N ILE A 152 -4.09 -14.32 9.02
CA ILE A 152 -4.64 -13.00 9.28
C ILE A 152 -6.15 -13.11 9.47
N PHE A 153 -6.85 -13.75 8.54
CA PHE A 153 -8.31 -13.88 8.58
C PHE A 153 -8.81 -14.69 9.77
N GLU A 154 -8.07 -15.71 10.22
CA GLU A 154 -8.41 -16.47 11.43
C GLU A 154 -8.43 -15.62 12.71
N LYS A 155 -7.87 -14.39 12.70
CA LYS A 155 -7.91 -13.45 13.82
C LYS A 155 -9.18 -12.58 13.87
N PHE A 156 -9.98 -12.52 12.79
CA PHE A 156 -11.06 -11.53 12.61
C PHE A 156 -12.42 -12.16 12.34
#